data_AF-A0A852T6X3-F1
#
_entry.id   AF-A0A852T6X3-F1
#
_cell.length_a   1.000
_cell.length_b   1.000
_cell.length_c   1.000
_cell.angle_alpha   90.00
_cell.angle_beta   90.00
_cell.angle_gamma   90.00
#
_symmetry.space_group_name_H-M   'P 1'
#
loop_
_entity.id
_entity.type
_entity.pdbx_description
1 polymer ?
#
loop_
_entity_poly.entity_id
_entity_poly.type
_entity_poly.pdbx_seq_one_letter_code
_entity_poly.pdbx_strand_id
1 'polypeptide(L)'
;MSQQENTLEHQGLSEFYEKNPKEVVMDIFKAVLESVQNDLKDEELAFILNTLEHYQDQSYFYDLWRIMEIKVHTYKQIVEFINQHQDYTNLIKIYLDEKFKLITVVEILAQINNLLETSPFLLKNRYFQKLAIQKTAYAVGNSYDLFIAASMVKAFQVTNPDVDFSKIKEKMLLYSEIALLDELELKNVTLKDIDTYAHISTGNLNEIELKDKKIISKYKIMKVLHELFHTPVVSVWVILQQLSPANREELREVLKNVLRGNISEDNFQHILAAFDDEKGGYHFPQLFAYLSKNTDEKLMLSFIKWTAKNLQLDHHYHRALKAYLKSHPRSVWKNKTYRKELGMISTSSFRKLVKEVENESASQVVKYFKKYGVQLSSVLLIILVVGSGLYFGYDLLADKKEKESVSKPNKAVASEPAKNINFDPFREWISEEPFVFNVNGQQQKMTFGQANPTGGKSLVLTDSHNIETTYQLMIDSKVSPFDEKGVLKEGFSLYHTEYDFDDNGIPEVVIMALNQTFESFVWVYSPASENGSMSLRSDLALKGMSAAKLVGNTLKLLGDQGQSETYAYLNQQFVKQ
;
A
#
# COMPACT_ATOMS: atom_id res chain seq x y z
N MET A 1 -64.60 4.16 -19.65
CA MET A 1 -65.45 3.02 -20.04
C MET A 1 -65.77 2.20 -18.81
N SER A 2 -67.03 1.81 -18.64
CA SER A 2 -67.52 1.05 -17.48
C SER A 2 -67.09 -0.41 -17.53
N GLN A 3 -66.80 -1.03 -16.38
CA GLN A 3 -66.39 -2.45 -16.21
C GLN A 3 -67.30 -3.49 -16.88
N GLN A 4 -68.49 -3.11 -17.32
CA GLN A 4 -69.50 -3.99 -17.92
C GLN A 4 -69.35 -4.16 -19.45
N GLU A 5 -68.68 -3.23 -20.15
CA GLU A 5 -68.35 -3.38 -21.58
C GLU A 5 -67.12 -4.28 -21.79
N ASN A 6 -66.10 -4.16 -20.91
CA ASN A 6 -64.90 -5.01 -20.95
C ASN A 6 -65.20 -6.52 -20.77
N THR A 7 -66.29 -6.87 -20.06
CA THR A 7 -66.63 -8.28 -19.80
C THR A 7 -67.34 -8.96 -20.97
N LEU A 8 -68.04 -8.21 -21.82
CA LEU A 8 -68.74 -8.76 -23.00
C LEU A 8 -67.78 -8.97 -24.19
N GLU A 9 -66.79 -8.10 -24.38
CA GLU A 9 -65.77 -8.26 -25.43
C GLU A 9 -64.84 -9.47 -25.17
N HIS A 10 -64.49 -9.74 -23.90
CA HIS A 10 -63.66 -10.90 -23.55
C HIS A 10 -64.31 -12.25 -23.84
N GLN A 11 -65.64 -12.40 -23.72
CA GLN A 11 -66.34 -13.65 -24.02
C GLN A 11 -66.31 -13.99 -25.52
N GLY A 12 -66.51 -12.98 -26.39
CA GLY A 12 -66.49 -13.18 -27.85
C GLY A 12 -65.11 -13.58 -28.39
N LEU A 13 -64.04 -13.00 -27.84
CA LEU A 13 -62.66 -13.32 -28.24
C LEU A 13 -62.19 -14.68 -27.72
N SER A 14 -62.58 -15.08 -26.51
CA SER A 14 -62.28 -16.43 -26.00
C SER A 14 -62.87 -17.52 -26.91
N GLU A 15 -64.15 -17.38 -27.30
CA GLU A 15 -64.77 -18.31 -28.24
C GLU A 15 -64.10 -18.29 -29.63
N PHE A 16 -63.63 -17.12 -30.07
CA PHE A 16 -62.92 -16.99 -31.34
C PHE A 16 -61.62 -17.80 -31.34
N TYR A 17 -60.81 -17.74 -30.27
CA TYR A 17 -59.56 -18.51 -30.21
C TYR A 17 -59.79 -20.02 -30.07
N GLU A 18 -60.88 -20.45 -29.42
CA GLU A 18 -61.23 -21.87 -29.33
C GLU A 18 -61.73 -22.45 -30.65
N LYS A 19 -62.43 -21.65 -31.46
CA LYS A 19 -63.05 -22.09 -32.72
C LYS A 19 -62.12 -22.04 -33.93
N ASN A 20 -61.05 -21.26 -33.88
CA ASN A 20 -60.16 -21.04 -35.03
C ASN A 20 -58.80 -21.71 -34.81
N PRO A 21 -58.27 -22.44 -35.82
CA PRO A 21 -56.93 -22.97 -35.74
C PRO A 21 -55.91 -21.82 -35.74
N LYS A 22 -54.75 -22.09 -35.14
CA LYS A 22 -53.66 -21.13 -34.95
C LYS A 22 -53.29 -20.38 -36.24
N GLU A 23 -53.17 -21.08 -37.36
CA GLU A 23 -52.77 -20.51 -38.64
C GLU A 23 -53.75 -19.41 -39.08
N VAL A 24 -55.05 -19.63 -38.85
CA VAL A 24 -56.10 -18.66 -39.16
C VAL A 24 -56.01 -17.44 -38.25
N VAL A 25 -55.76 -17.62 -36.95
CA VAL A 25 -55.59 -16.49 -36.02
C VAL A 25 -54.36 -15.65 -36.38
N MET A 26 -53.25 -16.29 -36.78
CA MET A 26 -52.04 -15.61 -37.23
C MET A 26 -52.26 -14.80 -38.53
N ASP A 27 -53.03 -15.34 -39.46
CA ASP A 27 -53.34 -14.64 -40.71
C ASP A 27 -54.30 -13.48 -40.49
N ILE A 28 -55.28 -13.62 -39.59
CA ILE A 28 -56.14 -12.51 -39.15
C ILE A 28 -55.31 -11.45 -38.44
N PHE A 29 -54.39 -11.83 -37.55
CA PHE A 29 -53.50 -10.90 -36.86
C PHE A 29 -52.64 -10.09 -37.84
N LYS A 30 -52.08 -10.73 -38.88
CA LYS A 30 -51.38 -10.02 -39.96
C LYS A 30 -52.32 -9.06 -40.72
N ALA A 31 -53.52 -9.51 -41.06
CA ALA A 31 -54.49 -8.68 -41.78
C ALA A 31 -54.90 -7.45 -40.97
N VAL A 32 -55.08 -7.59 -39.64
CA VAL A 32 -55.34 -6.47 -38.73
C VAL A 32 -54.14 -5.52 -38.71
N LEU A 33 -52.91 -6.03 -38.61
CA LEU A 33 -51.72 -5.16 -38.67
C LEU A 33 -51.54 -4.46 -40.02
N GLU A 34 -52.04 -5.04 -41.12
CA GLU A 34 -52.03 -4.45 -42.45
C GLU A 34 -53.15 -3.41 -42.66
N SER A 35 -54.26 -3.51 -41.92
CA SER A 35 -55.36 -2.54 -41.99
C SER A 35 -55.05 -1.23 -41.27
N VAL A 36 -54.07 -1.25 -40.35
CA VAL A 36 -53.61 -0.05 -39.61
C VAL A 36 -52.93 0.90 -40.59
N GLN A 37 -53.66 1.92 -41.05
CA GLN A 37 -53.13 2.91 -41.99
C GLN A 37 -52.29 4.00 -41.31
N ASN A 38 -52.82 4.64 -40.25
CA ASN A 38 -52.16 5.76 -39.56
C ASN A 38 -52.35 5.74 -38.03
N ASP A 39 -53.55 5.43 -37.56
CA ASP A 39 -53.87 5.37 -36.13
C ASP A 39 -54.52 4.02 -35.80
N LEU A 40 -54.08 3.44 -34.68
CA LEU A 40 -54.63 2.21 -34.14
C LEU A 40 -56.04 2.50 -33.60
N LYS A 41 -57.07 1.83 -34.14
CA LYS A 41 -58.41 1.92 -33.56
C LYS A 41 -58.49 1.09 -32.27
N ASP A 42 -59.41 1.45 -31.38
CA ASP A 42 -59.61 0.74 -30.11
C ASP A 42 -59.90 -0.75 -30.31
N GLU A 43 -60.69 -1.10 -31.33
CA GLU A 43 -61.03 -2.48 -31.70
C GLU A 43 -59.80 -3.27 -32.18
N GLU A 44 -58.93 -2.64 -32.98
CA GLU A 44 -57.70 -3.25 -33.50
C GLU A 44 -56.69 -3.47 -32.35
N LEU A 45 -56.54 -2.46 -31.49
CA LEU A 45 -55.71 -2.53 -30.30
C LEU A 45 -56.20 -3.63 -29.34
N ALA A 46 -57.50 -3.67 -29.04
CA ALA A 46 -58.10 -4.68 -28.18
C ALA A 46 -57.87 -6.08 -28.75
N PHE A 47 -58.07 -6.28 -30.06
CA PHE A 47 -57.79 -7.55 -30.70
C PHE A 47 -56.32 -7.96 -30.55
N ILE A 48 -55.40 -7.04 -30.81
CA ILE A 48 -53.95 -7.30 -30.72
C ILE A 48 -53.55 -7.68 -29.29
N LEU A 49 -53.97 -6.90 -28.29
CA LEU A 49 -53.62 -7.14 -26.89
C LEU A 49 -54.21 -8.46 -26.38
N ASN A 50 -55.48 -8.73 -26.69
CA ASN A 50 -56.12 -9.99 -26.32
C ASN A 50 -55.45 -11.19 -26.99
N THR A 51 -55.00 -11.05 -28.24
CA THR A 51 -54.28 -12.12 -28.95
C THR A 51 -52.92 -12.40 -28.27
N LEU A 52 -52.19 -11.35 -27.91
CA LEU A 52 -50.91 -11.47 -27.19
C LEU A 52 -51.10 -12.10 -25.80
N GLU A 53 -52.14 -11.71 -25.08
CA GLU A 53 -52.45 -12.23 -23.75
C GLU A 53 -52.89 -13.70 -23.78
N HIS A 54 -53.78 -14.06 -24.71
CA HIS A 54 -54.25 -15.43 -24.87
C HIS A 54 -53.09 -16.41 -25.16
N TYR A 55 -52.09 -15.94 -25.91
CA TYR A 55 -50.96 -16.75 -26.34
C TYR A 55 -49.67 -16.53 -25.53
N GLN A 56 -49.70 -15.81 -24.41
CA GLN A 56 -48.49 -15.41 -23.67
C GLN A 56 -47.60 -16.57 -23.19
N ASP A 57 -48.18 -17.73 -22.88
CA ASP A 57 -47.46 -18.91 -22.39
C ASP A 57 -47.05 -19.89 -23.49
N GLN A 58 -47.19 -19.48 -24.75
CA GLN A 58 -47.06 -20.36 -25.90
C GLN A 58 -45.92 -19.92 -26.83
N SER A 59 -45.35 -20.88 -27.58
CA SER A 59 -44.16 -20.63 -28.42
C SER A 59 -44.36 -19.56 -29.49
N TYR A 60 -45.59 -19.39 -29.96
CA TYR A 60 -45.96 -18.45 -31.02
C TYR A 60 -46.17 -17.01 -30.52
N PHE A 61 -46.15 -16.76 -29.21
CA PHE A 61 -46.11 -15.41 -28.65
C PHE A 61 -45.01 -14.56 -29.31
N TYR A 62 -43.82 -15.14 -29.47
CA TYR A 62 -42.69 -14.45 -30.08
C TYR A 62 -42.84 -14.22 -31.59
N ASP A 63 -43.57 -15.10 -32.28
CA ASP A 63 -43.87 -14.92 -33.70
C ASP A 63 -44.83 -13.74 -33.90
N LEU A 64 -45.82 -13.55 -33.01
CA LEU A 64 -46.70 -12.38 -33.02
C LEU A 64 -45.90 -11.08 -32.85
N TRP A 65 -44.97 -11.05 -31.88
CA TRP A 65 -44.07 -9.91 -31.69
C TRP A 65 -43.19 -9.62 -32.91
N ARG A 66 -42.61 -10.65 -33.54
CA ARG A 66 -41.82 -10.48 -34.78
C ARG A 66 -42.64 -9.90 -35.91
N ILE A 67 -43.90 -10.32 -36.07
CA ILE A 67 -44.80 -9.76 -37.10
C ILE A 67 -45.06 -8.28 -36.81
N MET A 68 -45.30 -7.91 -35.55
CA MET A 68 -45.47 -6.51 -35.16
C MET A 68 -44.21 -5.67 -35.42
N GLU A 69 -43.02 -6.17 -35.10
CA GLU A 69 -41.74 -5.46 -35.30
C GLU A 69 -41.52 -5.05 -36.77
N ILE A 70 -42.03 -5.81 -37.74
CA ILE A 70 -41.97 -5.46 -39.17
C ILE A 70 -42.79 -4.19 -39.47
N LYS A 71 -43.84 -3.94 -38.69
CA LYS A 71 -44.72 -2.77 -38.79
C LYS A 71 -44.35 -1.75 -37.72
N VAL A 72 -43.23 -1.06 -37.94
CA VAL A 72 -42.58 -0.14 -36.97
C VAL A 72 -43.55 0.84 -36.30
N HIS A 73 -44.46 1.46 -37.06
CA HIS A 73 -45.41 2.44 -36.53
C HIS A 73 -46.43 1.81 -35.56
N THR A 74 -47.04 0.70 -35.97
CA THR A 74 -47.98 -0.08 -35.15
C THR A 74 -47.31 -0.63 -33.90
N TYR A 75 -46.12 -1.22 -34.06
CA TYR A 75 -45.31 -1.71 -32.93
C TYR A 75 -45.06 -0.62 -31.89
N LYS A 76 -44.66 0.58 -32.33
CA LYS A 76 -44.42 1.72 -31.44
C LYS A 76 -45.68 2.12 -30.67
N GLN A 77 -46.83 2.21 -31.33
CA GLN A 77 -48.12 2.54 -30.68
C GLN A 77 -48.53 1.50 -29.63
N ILE A 78 -48.37 0.21 -29.94
CA ILE A 78 -48.70 -0.88 -29.00
C ILE A 78 -47.75 -0.88 -27.80
N VAL A 79 -46.44 -0.74 -28.01
CA VAL A 79 -45.45 -0.67 -26.93
C VAL A 79 -45.67 0.57 -26.07
N GLU A 80 -46.03 1.71 -26.67
CA GLU A 80 -46.41 2.91 -25.94
C GLU A 80 -47.63 2.66 -25.05
N PHE A 81 -48.69 2.07 -25.62
CA PHE A 81 -49.91 1.75 -24.89
C PHE A 81 -49.66 0.80 -23.71
N ILE A 82 -48.94 -0.30 -23.94
CA ILE A 82 -48.57 -1.28 -22.89
C ILE A 82 -47.76 -0.60 -21.78
N ASN A 83 -46.85 0.31 -22.12
CA ASN A 83 -46.06 1.03 -21.11
C ASN A 83 -46.89 2.01 -20.26
N GLN A 84 -48.03 2.48 -20.76
CA GLN A 84 -48.94 3.37 -20.04
C GLN A 84 -49.94 2.61 -19.15
N HIS A 85 -50.17 1.31 -19.41
CA HIS A 85 -51.20 0.50 -18.75
C HIS A 85 -50.59 -0.69 -18.01
N GLN A 86 -50.70 -0.70 -16.68
CA GLN A 86 -50.04 -1.70 -15.83
C GLN A 86 -50.51 -3.13 -16.08
N ASP A 87 -51.77 -3.32 -16.50
CA ASP A 87 -52.38 -4.64 -16.72
C ASP A 87 -51.62 -5.45 -17.80
N TYR A 88 -50.97 -4.78 -18.76
CA TYR A 88 -50.23 -5.42 -19.84
C TYR A 88 -48.73 -5.57 -19.56
N THR A 89 -48.27 -5.27 -18.34
CA THR A 89 -46.84 -5.32 -17.98
C THR A 89 -46.23 -6.71 -18.19
N ASN A 90 -47.02 -7.78 -18.03
CA ASN A 90 -46.52 -9.14 -18.22
C ASN A 90 -46.17 -9.44 -19.70
N LEU A 91 -46.91 -8.88 -20.65
CA LEU A 91 -46.66 -9.09 -22.08
C LEU A 91 -45.29 -8.54 -22.49
N ILE A 92 -44.99 -7.30 -22.09
CA ILE A 92 -43.70 -6.70 -22.39
C ILE A 92 -42.56 -7.41 -21.65
N LYS A 93 -42.82 -7.93 -20.45
CA LYS A 93 -41.84 -8.68 -19.65
C LYS A 93 -41.39 -9.95 -20.38
N ILE A 94 -42.33 -10.81 -20.77
CA ILE A 94 -42.05 -12.09 -21.46
C ILE A 94 -41.31 -11.84 -22.78
N TYR A 95 -41.72 -10.81 -23.51
CA TYR A 95 -41.07 -10.40 -24.76
C TYR A 95 -39.62 -9.95 -24.54
N LEU A 96 -39.38 -9.07 -23.56
CA LEU A 96 -38.04 -8.58 -23.25
C LEU A 96 -37.12 -9.69 -22.73
N ASP A 97 -37.63 -10.63 -21.95
CA ASP A 97 -36.84 -11.76 -21.46
C ASP A 97 -36.27 -12.61 -22.60
N GLU A 98 -37.03 -12.82 -23.67
CA GLU A 98 -36.56 -13.49 -24.89
C GLU A 98 -35.50 -12.66 -25.63
N LYS A 99 -35.76 -11.37 -25.84
CA LYS A 99 -34.82 -10.47 -26.53
C LYS A 99 -33.47 -10.35 -25.81
N PHE A 100 -33.46 -10.53 -24.49
CA PHE A 100 -32.23 -10.51 -23.67
C PHE A 100 -31.74 -11.92 -23.29
N LYS A 101 -32.07 -12.97 -24.05
CA LYS A 101 -31.35 -14.27 -24.06
C LYS A 101 -30.00 -14.16 -24.80
N LEU A 102 -29.29 -13.06 -24.54
CA LEU A 102 -27.99 -12.73 -25.12
C LEU A 102 -26.91 -12.91 -24.06
N ILE A 103 -25.70 -13.23 -24.50
CA ILE A 103 -24.60 -13.59 -23.60
C ILE A 103 -23.52 -12.51 -23.61
N THR A 104 -23.22 -11.93 -24.77
CA THR A 104 -22.11 -10.99 -24.89
C THR A 104 -22.56 -9.54 -24.67
N VAL A 105 -21.64 -8.70 -24.18
CA VAL A 105 -21.90 -7.27 -24.00
C VAL A 105 -22.26 -6.60 -25.33
N VAL A 106 -21.59 -6.96 -26.42
CA VAL A 106 -21.85 -6.39 -27.76
C VAL A 106 -23.29 -6.64 -28.21
N GLU A 107 -23.77 -7.88 -28.08
CA GLU A 107 -25.14 -8.25 -28.44
C GLU A 107 -26.16 -7.49 -27.57
N ILE A 108 -25.92 -7.43 -26.26
CA ILE A 108 -26.82 -6.76 -25.32
C ILE A 108 -26.91 -5.26 -25.62
N LEU A 109 -25.79 -4.59 -25.86
CA LEU A 109 -25.77 -3.17 -26.20
C LEU A 109 -26.45 -2.90 -27.55
N ALA A 110 -26.22 -3.75 -28.54
CA ALA A 110 -26.90 -3.67 -29.84
C ALA A 110 -28.43 -3.85 -29.69
N GLN A 111 -28.86 -4.78 -28.84
CA GLN A 111 -30.27 -5.02 -28.57
C GLN A 111 -30.93 -3.84 -27.83
N ILE A 112 -30.24 -3.25 -26.85
CA ILE A 112 -30.68 -2.00 -26.19
C ILE A 112 -30.86 -0.90 -27.23
N ASN A 113 -29.88 -0.72 -28.11
CA ASN A 113 -29.93 0.31 -29.15
C ASN A 113 -31.12 0.12 -30.10
N ASN A 114 -31.29 -1.10 -30.63
CA ASN A 114 -32.38 -1.43 -31.55
C ASN A 114 -33.77 -1.20 -30.91
N LEU A 115 -33.94 -1.63 -29.66
CA LEU A 115 -35.20 -1.44 -28.93
C LEU A 115 -35.53 0.04 -28.70
N LEU A 116 -34.53 0.86 -28.36
CA LEU A 116 -34.74 2.29 -28.11
C LEU A 116 -34.85 3.12 -29.40
N GLU A 117 -34.25 2.66 -30.49
CA GLU A 117 -34.44 3.25 -31.82
C GLU A 117 -35.89 3.05 -32.29
N THR A 118 -36.41 1.84 -32.14
CA THR A 118 -37.77 1.48 -32.59
C THR A 118 -38.85 1.94 -31.60
N SER A 119 -38.57 1.92 -30.29
CA SER A 119 -39.54 2.22 -29.24
C SER A 119 -38.92 2.99 -28.05
N PRO A 120 -38.76 4.32 -28.20
CA PRO A 120 -38.23 5.20 -27.15
C PRO A 120 -38.94 5.10 -25.79
N PHE A 121 -40.23 4.74 -25.78
CA PHE A 121 -41.03 4.62 -24.57
C PHE A 121 -40.54 3.55 -23.59
N LEU A 122 -39.81 2.54 -24.09
CA LEU A 122 -39.17 1.51 -23.25
C LEU A 122 -38.18 2.11 -22.24
N LEU A 123 -37.64 3.29 -22.53
CA LEU A 123 -36.77 4.01 -21.60
C LEU A 123 -37.45 4.25 -20.24
N LYS A 124 -38.77 4.48 -20.21
CA LYS A 124 -39.54 4.70 -18.97
C LYS A 124 -39.99 3.39 -18.31
N ASN A 125 -39.90 2.26 -19.02
CA ASN A 125 -40.30 0.96 -18.51
C ASN A 125 -39.30 0.45 -17.45
N ARG A 126 -39.78 0.24 -16.23
CA ARG A 126 -38.94 -0.21 -15.10
C ARG A 126 -38.34 -1.59 -15.34
N TYR A 127 -39.04 -2.48 -16.02
CA TYR A 127 -38.54 -3.83 -16.31
C TYR A 127 -37.38 -3.76 -17.31
N PHE A 128 -37.55 -3.03 -18.40
CA PHE A 128 -36.48 -2.78 -19.39
C PHE A 128 -35.24 -2.18 -18.73
N GLN A 129 -35.40 -1.12 -17.92
CA GLN A 129 -34.28 -0.51 -17.20
C GLN A 129 -33.52 -1.54 -16.35
N LYS A 130 -34.25 -2.32 -15.55
CA LYS A 130 -33.67 -3.35 -14.69
C LYS A 130 -32.94 -4.41 -15.51
N LEU A 131 -33.57 -4.90 -16.58
CA LEU A 131 -33.04 -5.95 -17.43
C LEU A 131 -31.76 -5.47 -18.15
N ALA A 132 -31.77 -4.27 -18.74
CA ALA A 132 -30.61 -3.66 -19.38
C ALA A 132 -29.43 -3.55 -18.43
N ILE A 133 -29.64 -3.06 -17.20
CA ILE A 133 -28.61 -2.96 -16.17
C ILE A 133 -28.08 -4.34 -15.78
N GLN A 134 -28.97 -5.27 -15.43
CA GLN A 134 -28.59 -6.60 -14.95
C GLN A 134 -27.87 -7.43 -16.00
N LYS A 135 -28.38 -7.44 -17.24
CA LYS A 135 -27.80 -8.22 -18.33
C LYS A 135 -26.45 -7.67 -18.76
N THR A 136 -26.29 -6.35 -18.81
CA THR A 136 -25.01 -5.73 -19.12
C THR A 136 -23.97 -6.07 -18.05
N ALA A 137 -24.30 -5.94 -16.77
CA ALA A 137 -23.40 -6.29 -15.67
C ALA A 137 -23.03 -7.78 -15.69
N TYR A 138 -24.01 -8.67 -15.90
CA TYR A 138 -23.77 -10.10 -16.04
C TYR A 138 -22.82 -10.42 -17.20
N ALA A 139 -23.03 -9.81 -18.37
CA ALA A 139 -22.17 -10.04 -19.52
C ALA A 139 -20.75 -9.48 -19.35
N VAL A 140 -20.58 -8.40 -18.59
CA VAL A 140 -19.25 -7.90 -18.21
C VAL A 140 -18.55 -8.89 -17.29
N GLY A 141 -19.21 -9.36 -16.23
CA GLY A 141 -18.62 -10.33 -15.28
C GLY A 141 -18.25 -11.67 -15.93
N ASN A 142 -19.00 -12.11 -16.95
CA ASN A 142 -18.71 -13.36 -17.67
C ASN A 142 -17.82 -13.17 -18.92
N SER A 143 -17.27 -11.97 -19.14
CA SER A 143 -16.39 -11.71 -20.27
C SER A 143 -15.01 -12.32 -20.05
N TYR A 144 -14.39 -12.79 -21.14
CA TYR A 144 -12.98 -13.20 -21.11
C TYR A 144 -12.04 -12.02 -20.80
N ASP A 145 -12.37 -10.83 -21.33
CA ASP A 145 -11.67 -9.57 -21.03
C ASP A 145 -12.65 -8.60 -20.36
N LEU A 146 -12.55 -8.51 -19.03
CA LEU A 146 -13.43 -7.70 -18.19
C LEU A 146 -13.29 -6.20 -18.51
N PHE A 147 -12.07 -5.72 -18.72
CA PHE A 147 -11.76 -4.31 -18.93
C PHE A 147 -12.24 -3.82 -20.30
N ILE A 148 -12.07 -4.63 -21.36
CA ILE A 148 -12.62 -4.32 -22.68
C ILE A 148 -14.16 -4.28 -22.63
N ALA A 149 -14.78 -5.27 -21.98
CA ALA A 149 -16.23 -5.35 -21.84
C ALA A 149 -16.80 -4.11 -21.11
N ALA A 150 -16.23 -3.72 -19.97
CA ALA A 150 -16.63 -2.52 -19.25
C ALA A 150 -16.39 -1.24 -20.06
N SER A 151 -15.30 -1.16 -20.84
CA SER A 151 -15.02 -0.04 -21.74
C SER A 151 -16.06 0.12 -22.84
N MET A 152 -16.59 -0.99 -23.38
CA MET A 152 -17.69 -0.95 -24.35
C MET A 152 -18.94 -0.32 -23.74
N VAL A 153 -19.28 -0.64 -22.48
CA VAL A 153 -20.42 -0.04 -21.76
C VAL A 153 -20.20 1.46 -21.55
N LYS A 154 -18.98 1.87 -21.20
CA LYS A 154 -18.61 3.30 -21.04
C LYS A 154 -18.77 4.06 -22.36
N ALA A 155 -18.29 3.48 -23.46
CA ALA A 155 -18.33 4.09 -24.79
C ALA A 155 -19.73 4.07 -25.43
N PHE A 156 -20.61 3.17 -24.99
CA PHE A 156 -21.93 2.97 -25.58
C PHE A 156 -22.77 4.26 -25.59
N GLN A 157 -23.37 4.56 -26.74
CA GLN A 157 -24.35 5.62 -26.90
C GLN A 157 -25.52 5.08 -27.71
N VAL A 158 -26.73 5.51 -27.39
CA VAL A 158 -27.92 5.18 -28.17
C VAL A 158 -27.91 6.04 -29.44
N THR A 159 -28.27 5.45 -30.57
CA THR A 159 -28.29 6.13 -31.89
C THR A 159 -29.40 7.15 -32.01
N ASN A 160 -30.53 6.92 -31.33
CA ASN A 160 -31.67 7.83 -31.34
C ASN A 160 -31.39 9.08 -30.48
N PRO A 161 -31.29 10.29 -31.09
CA PRO A 161 -30.93 11.51 -30.37
C PRO A 161 -32.05 12.01 -29.43
N ASP A 162 -33.29 11.57 -29.63
CA ASP A 162 -34.42 11.97 -28.79
C ASP A 162 -34.50 11.19 -27.47
N VAL A 163 -33.62 10.20 -27.29
CA VAL A 163 -33.60 9.32 -26.12
C VAL A 163 -32.48 9.72 -25.16
N ASP A 164 -32.85 10.35 -24.03
CA ASP A 164 -31.92 10.61 -22.93
C ASP A 164 -31.60 9.32 -22.14
N PHE A 165 -30.58 8.59 -22.59
CA PHE A 165 -30.13 7.35 -21.97
C PHE A 165 -29.16 7.55 -20.78
N SER A 166 -28.83 8.80 -20.42
CA SER A 166 -27.75 9.12 -19.47
C SER A 166 -27.92 8.43 -18.11
N LYS A 167 -29.10 8.52 -17.49
CA LYS A 167 -29.38 7.95 -16.16
C LYS A 167 -29.29 6.43 -16.11
N ILE A 168 -29.74 5.76 -17.18
CA ILE A 168 -29.65 4.29 -17.26
C ILE A 168 -28.20 3.90 -17.52
N LYS A 169 -27.50 4.62 -18.41
CA LYS A 169 -26.09 4.40 -18.70
C LYS A 169 -25.21 4.53 -17.47
N GLU A 170 -25.43 5.53 -16.62
CA GLU A 170 -24.71 5.68 -15.34
C GLU A 170 -24.89 4.45 -14.45
N LYS A 171 -26.13 3.95 -14.31
CA LYS A 171 -26.39 2.72 -13.54
C LYS A 171 -25.77 1.49 -14.20
N MET A 172 -25.89 1.35 -15.52
CA MET A 172 -25.25 0.25 -16.25
C MET A 172 -23.75 0.24 -16.01
N LEU A 173 -23.10 1.40 -16.09
CA LEU A 173 -21.67 1.53 -15.83
C LEU A 173 -21.31 1.19 -14.38
N LEU A 174 -22.08 1.69 -13.41
CA LEU A 174 -21.90 1.39 -11.99
C LEU A 174 -21.94 -0.13 -11.73
N TYR A 175 -23.00 -0.81 -12.19
CA TYR A 175 -23.12 -2.26 -11.98
C TYR A 175 -22.13 -3.08 -12.81
N SER A 176 -21.68 -2.55 -13.96
CA SER A 176 -20.58 -3.16 -14.74
C SER A 176 -19.24 -3.04 -14.03
N GLU A 177 -18.96 -1.90 -13.38
CA GLU A 177 -17.78 -1.70 -12.53
C GLU A 177 -17.79 -2.68 -11.36
N ILE A 178 -18.95 -2.87 -10.70
CA ILE A 178 -19.11 -3.87 -9.63
C ILE A 178 -18.84 -5.29 -10.13
N ALA A 179 -19.42 -5.69 -11.27
CA ALA A 179 -19.22 -7.01 -11.85
C ALA A 179 -17.76 -7.27 -12.25
N LEU A 180 -17.10 -6.27 -12.83
CA LEU A 180 -15.67 -6.32 -13.14
C LEU A 180 -14.86 -6.57 -11.87
N LEU A 181 -15.11 -5.79 -10.80
CA LEU A 181 -14.37 -5.92 -9.55
C LEU A 181 -14.61 -7.28 -8.88
N ASP A 182 -15.82 -7.82 -8.94
CA ASP A 182 -16.14 -9.12 -8.34
C ASP A 182 -15.27 -10.26 -8.94
N GLU A 183 -15.17 -10.26 -10.27
CA GLU A 183 -14.44 -11.28 -11.03
C GLU A 183 -12.93 -10.96 -11.20
N LEU A 184 -12.50 -9.73 -10.89
CA LEU A 184 -11.11 -9.31 -11.04
C LEU A 184 -10.15 -10.14 -10.17
N GLU A 185 -9.19 -10.81 -10.80
CA GLU A 185 -8.06 -11.41 -10.10
C GLU A 185 -6.90 -10.41 -10.00
N LEU A 186 -6.75 -9.74 -8.84
CA LEU A 186 -5.73 -8.71 -8.61
C LEU A 186 -4.30 -9.15 -8.97
N LYS A 187 -3.96 -10.43 -8.75
CA LYS A 187 -2.65 -11.01 -9.10
C LYS A 187 -2.31 -10.96 -10.60
N ASN A 188 -3.30 -10.85 -11.48
CA ASN A 188 -3.14 -10.84 -12.93
C ASN A 188 -3.23 -9.42 -13.53
N VAL A 189 -3.47 -8.40 -12.70
CA VAL A 189 -3.60 -7.01 -13.13
C VAL A 189 -2.32 -6.54 -13.80
N THR A 190 -2.47 -5.87 -14.93
CA THR A 190 -1.38 -5.23 -15.69
C THR A 190 -1.45 -3.71 -15.58
N LEU A 191 -0.40 -3.01 -16.04
CA LEU A 191 -0.40 -1.55 -16.08
C LEU A 191 -1.52 -1.01 -16.98
N LYS A 192 -1.74 -1.66 -18.14
CA LYS A 192 -2.83 -1.33 -19.07
C LYS A 192 -4.20 -1.45 -18.40
N ASP A 193 -4.38 -2.44 -17.53
CA ASP A 193 -5.64 -2.65 -16.81
C ASP A 193 -5.89 -1.52 -15.80
N ILE A 194 -4.83 -1.04 -15.13
CA ILE A 194 -4.92 0.11 -14.22
C ILE A 194 -5.34 1.37 -15.00
N ASP A 195 -4.74 1.62 -16.16
CA ASP A 195 -5.07 2.76 -17.02
C ASP A 195 -6.51 2.64 -17.56
N THR A 196 -6.92 1.44 -17.96
CA THR A 196 -8.28 1.18 -18.45
C THR A 196 -9.29 1.36 -17.32
N TYR A 197 -8.97 0.87 -16.12
CA TYR A 197 -9.79 1.05 -14.92
C TYR A 197 -10.05 2.53 -14.62
N ALA A 198 -9.01 3.35 -14.71
CA ALA A 198 -9.10 4.79 -14.51
C ALA A 198 -10.13 5.47 -15.42
N HIS A 199 -10.22 5.00 -16.67
CA HIS A 199 -11.15 5.57 -17.65
C HIS A 199 -12.60 5.09 -17.47
N ILE A 200 -12.78 3.85 -17.03
CA ILE A 200 -14.12 3.28 -16.83
C ILE A 200 -14.70 3.65 -15.47
N SER A 201 -13.87 3.84 -14.44
CA SER A 201 -14.32 4.04 -13.07
C SER A 201 -15.23 5.26 -12.98
N THR A 202 -16.35 5.08 -12.29
CA THR A 202 -17.31 6.15 -12.06
C THR A 202 -16.84 7.14 -11.01
N GLY A 203 -15.89 6.74 -10.14
CA GLY A 203 -15.52 7.48 -8.93
C GLY A 203 -16.64 7.62 -7.89
N ASN A 204 -17.82 7.09 -8.21
CA ASN A 204 -19.07 7.26 -7.46
C ASN A 204 -19.41 6.03 -6.63
N LEU A 205 -18.65 4.93 -6.76
CA LEU A 205 -18.80 3.77 -5.89
C LEU A 205 -18.54 4.20 -4.44
N ASN A 206 -19.61 4.21 -3.67
CA ASN A 206 -19.57 4.43 -2.24
C ASN A 206 -19.57 3.06 -1.52
N GLU A 207 -18.89 2.99 -0.38
CA GLU A 207 -18.79 1.75 0.41
C GLU A 207 -20.15 1.27 0.95
N ILE A 208 -21.18 2.12 0.86
CA ILE A 208 -22.56 1.82 1.27
C ILE A 208 -23.29 1.01 0.19
N GLU A 209 -23.06 1.29 -1.09
CA GLU A 209 -23.61 0.54 -2.22
C GLU A 209 -22.96 -0.83 -2.39
N LEU A 210 -21.69 -0.96 -2.01
CA LEU A 210 -20.94 -2.20 -2.02
C LEU A 210 -21.20 -2.99 -0.74
N LYS A 211 -21.95 -4.10 -0.82
CA LYS A 211 -22.22 -4.96 0.35
C LYS A 211 -21.10 -5.96 0.65
N ASP A 212 -20.28 -6.28 -0.35
CA ASP A 212 -19.21 -7.26 -0.23
C ASP A 212 -17.87 -6.61 0.12
N LYS A 213 -17.31 -6.99 1.28
CA LYS A 213 -16.01 -6.53 1.77
C LYS A 213 -14.87 -6.82 0.79
N LYS A 214 -14.93 -7.92 0.04
CA LYS A 214 -13.92 -8.29 -0.96
C LYS A 214 -13.94 -7.33 -2.14
N ILE A 215 -15.13 -6.98 -2.64
CA ILE A 215 -15.29 -6.00 -3.71
C ILE A 215 -14.82 -4.62 -3.25
N ILE A 216 -15.16 -4.21 -2.02
CA ILE A 216 -14.66 -2.96 -1.42
C ILE A 216 -13.13 -2.95 -1.37
N SER A 217 -12.50 -4.06 -0.97
CA SER A 217 -11.05 -4.17 -0.93
C SER A 217 -10.42 -3.94 -2.30
N LYS A 218 -10.89 -4.67 -3.33
CA LYS A 218 -10.40 -4.56 -4.70
C LYS A 218 -10.61 -3.16 -5.26
N TYR A 219 -11.76 -2.54 -5.00
CA TYR A 219 -12.05 -1.16 -5.39
C TYR A 219 -11.02 -0.19 -4.82
N LYS A 220 -10.76 -0.26 -3.50
CA LYS A 220 -9.77 0.60 -2.83
C LYS A 220 -8.36 0.39 -3.38
N ILE A 221 -7.96 -0.86 -3.62
CA ILE A 221 -6.66 -1.20 -4.21
C ILE A 221 -6.53 -0.63 -5.61
N MET A 222 -7.52 -0.83 -6.49
CA MET A 222 -7.50 -0.30 -7.86
C MET A 222 -7.47 1.24 -7.89
N LYS A 223 -8.19 1.90 -6.96
CA LYS A 223 -8.16 3.35 -6.81
C LYS A 223 -6.77 3.86 -6.43
N VAL A 224 -6.13 3.22 -5.45
CA VAL A 224 -4.76 3.58 -5.02
C VAL A 224 -3.74 3.28 -6.12
N LEU A 225 -3.86 2.17 -6.84
CA LEU A 225 -3.01 1.87 -8.00
C LEU A 225 -3.10 2.98 -9.04
N HIS A 226 -4.31 3.40 -9.41
CA HIS A 226 -4.49 4.51 -10.33
C HIS A 226 -3.82 5.79 -9.82
N GLU A 227 -4.05 6.17 -8.55
CA GLU A 227 -3.47 7.38 -7.95
C GLU A 227 -1.94 7.34 -7.94
N LEU A 228 -1.34 6.18 -7.63
CA LEU A 228 0.11 5.99 -7.64
C LEU A 228 0.71 6.20 -9.03
N PHE A 229 0.07 5.69 -10.09
CA PHE A 229 0.61 5.76 -11.45
C PHE A 229 0.30 7.09 -12.17
N HIS A 230 -0.71 7.85 -11.75
CA HIS A 230 -1.19 9.04 -12.50
C HIS A 230 -1.04 10.36 -11.77
N THR A 231 -0.82 10.35 -10.45
CA THR A 231 -0.60 11.58 -9.67
C THR A 231 0.90 11.76 -9.43
N PRO A 232 1.49 12.94 -9.66
CA PRO A 232 2.86 13.22 -9.25
C PRO A 232 2.94 13.22 -7.72
N VAL A 233 3.35 12.09 -7.14
CA VAL A 233 3.24 11.87 -5.70
C VAL A 233 4.36 12.57 -4.94
N VAL A 234 4.00 13.43 -3.99
CA VAL A 234 4.96 14.06 -3.06
C VAL A 234 5.40 13.07 -1.96
N SER A 235 4.53 12.13 -1.55
CA SER A 235 4.91 10.98 -0.72
C SER A 235 3.97 9.77 -0.92
N VAL A 236 4.54 8.66 -1.39
CA VAL A 236 3.84 7.37 -1.59
C VAL A 236 3.12 6.92 -0.32
N TRP A 237 3.74 7.14 0.83
CA TRP A 237 3.22 6.77 2.14
C TRP A 237 1.81 7.30 2.43
N VAL A 238 1.53 8.57 2.09
CA VAL A 238 0.23 9.20 2.37
C VAL A 238 -0.90 8.52 1.60
N ILE A 239 -0.63 8.08 0.37
CA ILE A 239 -1.60 7.35 -0.44
C ILE A 239 -1.85 5.96 0.16
N LEU A 240 -0.78 5.27 0.57
CA LEU A 240 -0.88 3.93 1.15
C LEU A 240 -1.65 3.90 2.48
N GLN A 241 -1.56 4.97 3.29
CA GLN A 241 -2.30 5.09 4.56
C GLN A 241 -3.83 5.12 4.40
N GLN A 242 -4.34 5.35 3.19
CA GLN A 242 -5.77 5.24 2.92
C GLN A 242 -6.28 3.79 2.97
N LEU A 243 -5.37 2.80 2.95
CA LEU A 243 -5.68 1.38 2.94
C LEU A 243 -5.50 0.74 4.32
N SER A 244 -6.32 -0.27 4.61
CA SER A 244 -6.12 -1.14 5.76
C SER A 244 -4.78 -1.91 5.64
N PRO A 245 -4.18 -2.39 6.75
CA PRO A 245 -2.96 -3.20 6.70
C PRO A 245 -3.04 -4.39 5.74
N ALA A 246 -4.18 -5.11 5.73
CA ALA A 246 -4.40 -6.24 4.82
C ALA A 246 -4.41 -5.82 3.35
N ASN A 247 -5.08 -4.69 3.03
CA ASN A 247 -5.13 -4.20 1.65
C ASN A 247 -3.79 -3.63 1.18
N ARG A 248 -2.98 -3.07 2.09
CA ARG A 248 -1.60 -2.63 1.78
C ARG A 248 -0.73 -3.81 1.40
N GLU A 249 -0.81 -4.93 2.12
CA GLU A 249 -0.06 -6.13 1.78
C GLU A 249 -0.49 -6.70 0.41
N GLU A 250 -1.79 -6.79 0.16
CA GLU A 250 -2.30 -7.23 -1.15
C GLU A 250 -1.84 -6.29 -2.27
N LEU A 251 -1.92 -4.97 -2.07
CA LEU A 251 -1.41 -3.97 -3.00
C LEU A 251 0.09 -4.14 -3.29
N ARG A 252 0.92 -4.40 -2.26
CA ARG A 252 2.37 -4.63 -2.44
C ARG A 252 2.62 -5.79 -3.40
N GLU A 253 1.89 -6.90 -3.24
CA GLU A 253 2.02 -8.05 -4.14
C GLU A 253 1.55 -7.73 -5.57
N VAL A 254 0.46 -6.97 -5.72
CA VAL A 254 0.01 -6.50 -7.04
C VAL A 254 1.06 -5.61 -7.70
N LEU A 255 1.62 -4.63 -6.98
CA LEU A 255 2.68 -3.76 -7.49
C LEU A 255 3.91 -4.56 -7.92
N LYS A 256 4.36 -5.55 -7.14
CA LYS A 256 5.48 -6.43 -7.52
C LYS A 256 5.20 -7.21 -8.81
N ASN A 257 3.95 -7.58 -9.08
CA ASN A 257 3.60 -8.28 -10.31
C ASN A 257 3.50 -7.32 -11.50
N VAL A 258 2.80 -6.20 -11.35
CA VAL A 258 2.65 -5.16 -12.38
C VAL A 258 4.01 -4.61 -12.83
N LEU A 259 4.90 -4.33 -11.86
CA LEU A 259 6.20 -3.73 -12.13
C LEU A 259 7.21 -4.73 -12.70
N ARG A 260 6.99 -6.05 -12.57
CA ARG A 260 7.98 -7.07 -12.98
C ARG A 260 8.40 -6.93 -14.45
N GLY A 261 7.46 -6.62 -15.33
CA GLY A 261 7.70 -6.39 -16.76
C GLY A 261 7.96 -4.92 -17.13
N ASN A 262 7.83 -4.00 -16.19
CA ASN A 262 7.77 -2.55 -16.44
C ASN A 262 8.78 -1.76 -15.58
N ILE A 263 9.90 -2.38 -15.22
CA ILE A 263 10.93 -1.69 -14.43
C ILE A 263 11.62 -0.66 -15.33
N SER A 264 11.52 0.61 -14.97
CA SER A 264 12.15 1.75 -15.64
C SER A 264 12.51 2.82 -14.61
N GLU A 265 13.32 3.81 -15.01
CA GLU A 265 13.68 4.93 -14.11
C GLU A 265 12.45 5.73 -13.66
N ASP A 266 11.43 5.84 -14.52
CA ASP A 266 10.18 6.53 -14.22
C ASP A 266 9.36 5.84 -13.12
N ASN A 267 9.57 4.52 -12.95
CA ASN A 267 8.80 3.69 -12.01
C ASN A 267 9.56 3.41 -10.70
N PHE A 268 10.72 4.02 -10.46
CA PHE A 268 11.52 3.73 -9.27
C PHE A 268 10.80 4.06 -7.95
N GLN A 269 9.96 5.09 -7.92
CA GLN A 269 9.15 5.40 -6.74
C GLN A 269 8.07 4.34 -6.49
N HIS A 270 7.42 3.83 -7.54
CA HIS A 270 6.44 2.74 -7.45
C HIS A 270 7.07 1.44 -6.99
N ILE A 271 8.32 1.20 -7.38
CA ILE A 271 9.09 0.06 -6.87
C ILE A 271 9.31 0.20 -5.36
N LEU A 272 9.65 1.38 -4.85
CA LEU A 272 9.75 1.58 -3.40
C LEU A 272 8.42 1.33 -2.71
N ALA A 273 7.31 1.78 -3.29
CA ALA A 273 5.96 1.53 -2.78
C ALA A 273 5.66 0.03 -2.61
N ALA A 274 6.13 -0.79 -3.55
CA ALA A 274 5.94 -2.24 -3.53
C ALA A 274 6.69 -2.94 -2.38
N PHE A 275 7.64 -2.24 -1.74
CA PHE A 275 8.48 -2.74 -0.66
C PHE A 275 8.44 -1.84 0.57
N ASP A 276 7.41 -1.02 0.74
CA ASP A 276 7.22 -0.25 1.97
C ASP A 276 7.02 -1.17 3.18
N ASP A 277 7.29 -0.65 4.37
CA ASP A 277 6.95 -1.30 5.64
C ASP A 277 5.84 -0.52 6.37
N GLU A 278 5.26 -1.14 7.40
CA GLU A 278 4.16 -0.53 8.16
C GLU A 278 4.54 0.74 8.96
N LYS A 279 5.83 1.08 9.02
CA LYS A 279 6.40 2.21 9.75
C LYS A 279 6.95 3.30 8.81
N GLY A 280 6.73 3.19 7.51
CA GLY A 280 7.19 4.15 6.49
C GLY A 280 8.64 3.98 6.03
N GLY A 281 9.29 2.88 6.43
CA GLY A 281 10.57 2.42 5.88
C GLY A 281 10.39 1.46 4.70
N TYR A 282 11.44 0.73 4.35
CA TYR A 282 11.44 -0.20 3.21
C TYR A 282 12.13 -1.53 3.50
N HIS A 283 11.59 -2.61 2.95
CA HIS A 283 12.16 -3.95 2.94
C HIS A 283 13.31 -4.08 1.93
N PHE A 284 14.41 -3.35 2.16
CA PHE A 284 15.56 -3.24 1.24
C PHE A 284 16.18 -4.59 0.81
N PRO A 285 16.36 -5.61 1.69
CA PRO A 285 16.89 -6.90 1.24
C PRO A 285 16.03 -7.57 0.17
N GLN A 286 14.71 -7.56 0.35
CA GLN A 286 13.73 -8.12 -0.58
C GLN A 286 13.70 -7.29 -1.88
N LEU A 287 13.77 -5.97 -1.76
CA LEU A 287 13.82 -5.05 -2.90
C LEU A 287 15.03 -5.32 -3.80
N PHE A 288 16.24 -5.41 -3.24
CA PHE A 288 17.45 -5.68 -4.03
C PHE A 288 17.43 -7.10 -4.64
N ALA A 289 16.88 -8.10 -3.94
CA ALA A 289 16.69 -9.43 -4.49
C ALA A 289 15.67 -9.46 -5.63
N TYR A 290 14.59 -8.67 -5.53
CA TYR A 290 13.60 -8.52 -6.58
C TYR A 290 14.19 -7.84 -7.82
N LEU A 291 14.89 -6.71 -7.64
CA LEU A 291 15.54 -6.00 -8.74
C LEU A 291 16.59 -6.89 -9.42
N SER A 292 17.46 -7.56 -8.67
CA SER A 292 18.52 -8.40 -9.23
C SER A 292 18.02 -9.59 -10.06
N LYS A 293 16.79 -10.04 -9.79
CA LYS A 293 16.12 -11.11 -10.53
C LYS A 293 15.49 -10.60 -11.83
N ASN A 294 14.94 -9.39 -11.82
CA ASN A 294 14.06 -8.88 -12.87
C ASN A 294 14.67 -7.73 -13.71
N THR A 295 15.83 -7.19 -13.35
CA THR A 295 16.53 -6.13 -14.10
C THR A 295 17.89 -6.57 -14.61
N ASP A 296 18.41 -5.84 -15.58
CA ASP A 296 19.80 -5.94 -15.99
C ASP A 296 20.72 -5.11 -15.07
N GLU A 297 22.04 -5.29 -15.24
CA GLU A 297 23.04 -4.59 -14.45
C GLU A 297 23.00 -3.06 -14.65
N LYS A 298 22.60 -2.59 -15.84
CA LYS A 298 22.54 -1.16 -16.16
C LYS A 298 21.43 -0.48 -15.38
N LEU A 299 20.23 -1.06 -15.41
CA LEU A 299 19.06 -0.52 -14.73
C LEU A 299 19.19 -0.64 -13.21
N MET A 300 19.80 -1.71 -12.71
CA MET A 300 20.18 -1.81 -11.30
C MET A 300 21.13 -0.68 -10.89
N LEU A 301 22.14 -0.36 -11.72
CA LEU A 301 23.03 0.76 -11.45
C LEU A 301 22.29 2.11 -11.47
N SER A 302 21.39 2.32 -12.42
CA SER A 302 20.51 3.50 -12.45
C SER A 302 19.69 3.62 -11.17
N PHE A 303 19.11 2.52 -10.68
CA PHE A 303 18.37 2.50 -9.42
C PHE A 303 19.23 2.88 -8.22
N ILE A 304 20.46 2.35 -8.12
CA ILE A 304 21.40 2.68 -7.04
C ILE A 304 21.80 4.17 -7.08
N LYS A 305 22.05 4.71 -8.28
CA LYS A 305 22.36 6.15 -8.46
C LYS A 305 21.18 7.02 -8.09
N TRP A 306 19.98 6.65 -8.54
CA TRP A 306 18.75 7.38 -8.27
C TRP A 306 18.42 7.37 -6.78
N THR A 307 18.54 6.23 -6.09
CA THR A 307 18.31 6.15 -4.64
C THR A 307 19.34 6.98 -3.87
N ALA A 308 20.62 6.94 -4.26
CA ALA A 308 21.66 7.76 -3.63
C ALA A 308 21.49 9.28 -3.82
N LYS A 309 20.79 9.71 -4.87
CA LYS A 309 20.48 11.12 -5.16
C LYS A 309 19.21 11.59 -4.46
N ASN A 310 18.18 10.74 -4.44
CA ASN A 310 16.81 11.16 -4.10
C ASN A 310 16.36 10.69 -2.70
N LEU A 311 17.06 9.75 -2.07
CA LEU A 311 16.71 9.24 -0.74
C LEU A 311 17.78 9.57 0.29
N GLN A 312 17.36 9.73 1.55
CA GLN A 312 18.27 9.68 2.68
C GLN A 312 18.62 8.20 2.94
N LEU A 313 19.86 7.82 2.63
CA LEU A 313 20.32 6.44 2.78
C LEU A 313 20.54 6.11 4.26
N ASP A 314 19.65 5.31 4.83
CA ASP A 314 19.73 4.83 6.20
C ASP A 314 20.66 3.59 6.34
N HIS A 315 20.81 3.10 7.58
CA HIS A 315 21.62 1.92 7.87
C HIS A 315 21.07 0.64 7.20
N HIS A 316 19.75 0.50 7.11
CA HIS A 316 19.12 -0.68 6.52
C HIS A 316 19.39 -0.77 5.01
N TYR A 317 19.30 0.35 4.30
CA TYR A 317 19.70 0.48 2.90
C TYR A 317 21.16 0.11 2.73
N HIS A 318 22.08 0.69 3.52
CA HIS A 318 23.51 0.42 3.40
C HIS A 318 23.82 -1.06 3.62
N ARG A 319 23.24 -1.68 4.65
CA ARG A 319 23.43 -3.09 4.95
C ARG A 319 22.95 -3.98 3.81
N ALA A 320 21.77 -3.70 3.27
CA ALA A 320 21.19 -4.48 2.16
C ALA A 320 21.99 -4.30 0.86
N LEU A 321 22.38 -3.07 0.52
CA LEU A 321 23.18 -2.79 -0.66
C LEU A 321 24.58 -3.42 -0.56
N LYS A 322 25.23 -3.36 0.61
CA LYS A 322 26.51 -4.03 0.87
C LYS A 322 26.40 -5.53 0.63
N ALA A 323 25.36 -6.16 1.18
CA ALA A 323 25.11 -7.58 1.00
C ALA A 323 24.92 -7.90 -0.48
N TYR A 324 24.06 -7.16 -1.20
CA TYR A 324 23.85 -7.32 -2.64
C TYR A 324 25.17 -7.21 -3.42
N LEU A 325 25.93 -6.13 -3.20
CA LEU A 325 27.17 -5.89 -3.95
C LEU A 325 28.22 -6.98 -3.73
N LYS A 326 28.33 -7.52 -2.51
CA LYS A 326 29.33 -8.50 -2.12
C LYS A 326 28.97 -9.93 -2.52
N SER A 327 27.75 -10.37 -2.22
CA SER A 327 27.39 -11.79 -2.28
C SER A 327 26.50 -12.17 -3.45
N HIS A 328 25.79 -11.23 -4.08
CA HIS A 328 24.81 -11.58 -5.10
C HIS A 328 25.46 -12.01 -6.42
N PRO A 329 25.05 -13.12 -7.06
CA PRO A 329 25.67 -13.61 -8.28
C PRO A 329 25.55 -12.63 -9.45
N ARG A 330 24.44 -11.87 -9.52
CA ARG A 330 24.16 -10.80 -10.50
C ARG A 330 24.46 -9.40 -9.96
N SER A 331 25.48 -9.28 -9.11
CA SER A 331 25.90 -7.99 -8.55
C SER A 331 26.57 -7.12 -9.61
N VAL A 332 26.14 -5.85 -9.72
CA VAL A 332 26.81 -4.83 -10.55
C VAL A 332 28.29 -4.64 -10.17
N TRP A 333 28.67 -5.02 -8.94
CA TRP A 333 30.05 -4.97 -8.46
C TRP A 333 31.01 -5.86 -9.26
N LYS A 334 30.50 -6.90 -9.93
CA LYS A 334 31.36 -7.80 -10.72
C LYS A 334 31.91 -7.09 -11.95
N ASN A 335 31.14 -6.17 -12.52
CA ASN A 335 31.53 -5.37 -13.67
C ASN A 335 32.51 -4.25 -13.28
N LYS A 336 33.68 -4.18 -13.92
CA LYS A 336 34.72 -3.18 -13.61
C LYS A 336 34.27 -1.75 -13.97
N THR A 337 33.46 -1.59 -15.00
CA THR A 337 32.93 -0.29 -15.43
C THR A 337 31.93 0.24 -14.40
N TYR A 338 30.97 -0.58 -14.00
CA TYR A 338 29.96 -0.18 -13.01
C TYR A 338 30.56 0.05 -11.62
N ARG A 339 31.60 -0.69 -11.22
CA ARG A 339 32.37 -0.37 -10.00
C ARG A 339 32.93 1.04 -10.00
N LYS A 340 33.50 1.48 -11.12
CA LYS A 340 34.03 2.85 -11.25
C LYS A 340 32.90 3.87 -11.12
N GLU A 341 31.77 3.63 -11.79
CA GLU A 341 30.61 4.52 -11.74
C GLU A 341 29.99 4.61 -10.34
N LEU A 342 29.91 3.51 -9.59
CA LEU A 342 29.49 3.53 -8.18
C LEU A 342 30.44 4.38 -7.33
N GLY A 343 31.75 4.32 -7.59
CA GLY A 343 32.75 5.14 -6.90
C GLY A 343 32.68 6.65 -7.19
N MET A 344 31.97 7.06 -8.26
CA MET A 344 31.77 8.46 -8.62
C MET A 344 30.58 9.13 -7.90
N ILE A 345 29.75 8.35 -7.19
CA ILE A 345 28.65 8.90 -6.40
C ILE A 345 29.25 9.71 -5.24
N SER A 346 28.89 11.00 -5.18
CA SER A 346 29.61 12.00 -4.36
C SER A 346 29.22 12.01 -2.88
N THR A 347 28.12 11.35 -2.49
CA THR A 347 27.67 11.33 -1.08
C THR A 347 28.71 10.64 -0.18
N SER A 348 29.00 11.24 0.97
CA SER A 348 30.07 10.77 1.88
C SER A 348 29.76 9.40 2.46
N SER A 349 28.49 9.13 2.79
CA SER A 349 27.97 7.84 3.24
C SER A 349 28.18 6.75 2.19
N PHE A 350 27.80 7.02 0.94
CA PHE A 350 27.94 6.07 -0.16
C PHE A 350 29.41 5.78 -0.50
N ARG A 351 30.29 6.79 -0.46
CA ARG A 351 31.73 6.59 -0.64
C ARG A 351 32.33 5.67 0.43
N LYS A 352 31.88 5.77 1.69
CA LYS A 352 32.30 4.84 2.76
C LYS A 352 31.84 3.42 2.44
N LEU A 353 30.57 3.24 2.05
CA LEU A 353 30.01 1.95 1.66
C LEU A 353 30.81 1.29 0.52
N VAL A 354 31.10 2.03 -0.56
CA VAL A 354 31.87 1.52 -1.70
C VAL A 354 33.28 1.07 -1.27
N LYS A 355 33.95 1.84 -0.40
CA LYS A 355 35.27 1.45 0.14
C LYS A 355 35.19 0.21 1.02
N GLU A 356 34.15 0.05 1.83
CA GLU A 356 33.93 -1.16 2.62
C GLU A 356 33.72 -2.39 1.73
N VAL A 357 32.87 -2.28 0.71
CA VAL A 357 32.65 -3.35 -0.27
C VAL A 357 33.95 -3.69 -0.99
N GLU A 358 34.73 -2.69 -1.41
CA GLU A 358 36.03 -2.90 -2.05
C GLU A 358 37.03 -3.61 -1.14
N ASN A 359 37.13 -3.16 0.11
CA ASN A 359 38.01 -3.77 1.10
C ASN A 359 37.58 -5.20 1.42
N GLU A 360 36.30 -5.50 1.56
CA GLU A 360 35.82 -6.84 1.90
C GLU A 360 35.85 -7.82 0.71
N SER A 361 35.57 -7.34 -0.50
CA SER A 361 35.58 -8.12 -1.75
C SER A 361 36.99 -8.31 -2.35
N ALA A 362 37.99 -7.56 -1.88
CA ALA A 362 39.37 -7.74 -2.28
C ALA A 362 39.90 -9.14 -1.90
N SER A 363 40.67 -9.74 -2.81
CA SER A 363 41.40 -10.98 -2.54
C SER A 363 42.38 -10.77 -1.37
N GLN A 364 42.72 -11.86 -0.66
CA GLN A 364 43.65 -11.79 0.48
C GLN A 364 44.99 -11.13 0.11
N VAL A 365 45.45 -11.30 -1.14
CA VAL A 365 46.66 -10.67 -1.69
C VAL A 365 46.51 -9.15 -1.81
N VAL A 366 45.39 -8.65 -2.33
CA VAL A 366 45.13 -7.21 -2.47
C VAL A 366 44.94 -6.55 -1.10
N LYS A 367 44.34 -7.25 -0.13
CA LYS A 367 44.23 -6.80 1.27
C LYS A 367 45.61 -6.63 1.91
N TYR A 368 46.52 -7.58 1.67
CA TYR A 368 47.92 -7.50 2.10
C TYR A 368 48.66 -6.32 1.44
N PHE A 369 48.54 -6.15 0.12
CA PHE A 369 49.19 -5.03 -0.58
C PHE A 369 48.63 -3.65 -0.20
N LYS A 370 47.34 -3.50 0.10
CA LYS A 370 46.80 -2.21 0.60
C LYS A 370 47.23 -1.90 2.03
N LYS A 371 47.36 -2.93 2.89
CA LYS A 371 47.77 -2.76 4.29
C LYS A 371 49.28 -2.52 4.44
N TYR A 372 50.09 -3.11 3.58
CA TYR A 372 51.56 -3.08 3.67
C TYR A 372 52.25 -2.42 2.47
N GLY A 373 51.52 -1.91 1.47
CA GLY A 373 52.10 -1.40 0.22
C GLY A 373 53.04 -0.21 0.40
N VAL A 374 52.79 0.65 1.41
CA VAL A 374 53.71 1.74 1.78
C VAL A 374 54.99 1.19 2.42
N GLN A 375 54.88 0.11 3.22
CA GLN A 375 56.04 -0.56 3.84
C GLN A 375 56.83 -1.42 2.85
N LEU A 376 56.17 -2.05 1.87
CA LEU A 376 56.83 -2.79 0.78
C LEU A 376 57.53 -1.85 -0.20
N SER A 377 56.94 -0.68 -0.49
CA SER A 377 57.60 0.38 -1.27
C SER A 377 58.85 0.91 -0.57
N SER A 378 58.80 1.13 0.75
CA SER A 378 59.98 1.57 1.50
C SER A 378 61.04 0.48 1.63
N VAL A 379 60.65 -0.80 1.76
CA VAL A 379 61.61 -1.92 1.82
C VAL A 379 62.24 -2.19 0.44
N LEU A 380 61.50 -2.05 -0.68
CA LEU A 380 62.08 -2.16 -2.02
C LEU A 380 63.04 -0.99 -2.33
N LEU A 381 62.76 0.21 -1.82
CA LEU A 381 63.68 1.35 -1.88
C LEU A 381 64.91 1.15 -0.99
N ILE A 382 64.78 0.53 0.19
CA ILE A 382 65.94 0.19 1.04
C ILE A 382 66.80 -0.91 0.39
N ILE A 383 66.19 -1.91 -0.26
CA ILE A 383 66.93 -2.95 -0.99
C ILE A 383 67.63 -2.38 -2.24
N LEU A 384 67.06 -1.36 -2.90
CA LEU A 384 67.72 -0.66 -4.02
C LEU A 384 68.79 0.36 -3.58
N VAL A 385 68.73 0.89 -2.34
CA VAL A 385 69.73 1.85 -1.81
C VAL A 385 70.90 1.15 -1.10
N VAL A 386 70.75 -0.12 -0.68
CA VAL A 386 71.88 -0.95 -0.17
C VAL A 386 72.50 -1.81 -1.29
N GLY A 387 72.02 -1.66 -2.53
CA GLY A 387 72.54 -2.34 -3.73
C GLY A 387 73.81 -1.72 -4.29
N SER A 388 74.90 -1.70 -3.53
CA SER A 388 76.25 -1.57 -4.07
C SER A 388 77.16 -2.65 -3.46
N GLY A 389 77.43 -3.71 -4.24
CA GLY A 389 78.58 -4.58 -4.00
C GLY A 389 78.31 -6.09 -3.88
N LEU A 390 78.32 -6.76 -5.04
CA LEU A 390 79.09 -7.99 -5.33
C LEU A 390 78.97 -9.25 -4.44
N TYR A 391 78.42 -10.29 -5.07
CA TYR A 391 79.03 -11.62 -5.29
C TYR A 391 79.15 -12.65 -4.13
N PHE A 392 79.10 -13.93 -4.56
CA PHE A 392 79.23 -15.21 -3.85
C PHE A 392 77.98 -15.69 -3.09
N GLY A 393 77.51 -16.92 -3.22
CA GLY A 393 78.02 -18.11 -3.87
C GLY A 393 77.23 -19.29 -3.31
N TYR A 394 76.91 -20.24 -4.18
CA TYR A 394 76.44 -21.58 -3.80
C TYR A 394 77.40 -22.21 -2.78
N ASP A 395 76.95 -22.45 -1.55
CA ASP A 395 77.15 -23.71 -0.81
C ASP A 395 76.50 -23.60 0.57
N LEU A 396 75.40 -24.31 0.82
CA LEU A 396 75.04 -24.81 2.16
C LEU A 396 73.92 -25.85 2.06
N LEU A 397 74.22 -26.98 1.41
CA LEU A 397 73.54 -28.25 1.64
C LEU A 397 74.54 -29.21 2.28
N ALA A 398 74.59 -29.23 3.62
CA ALA A 398 75.11 -30.36 4.39
C ALA A 398 74.60 -30.28 5.84
N ASP A 399 73.46 -30.94 6.04
CA ASP A 399 73.28 -32.02 7.02
C ASP A 399 73.67 -31.77 8.50
N LYS A 400 72.67 -31.67 9.39
CA LYS A 400 72.40 -32.69 10.42
C LYS A 400 71.23 -32.34 11.37
N LYS A 401 70.20 -33.19 11.29
CA LYS A 401 69.50 -33.93 12.36
C LYS A 401 69.11 -33.25 13.69
N GLU A 402 67.79 -33.22 13.88
CA GLU A 402 66.99 -33.82 14.97
C GLU A 402 67.33 -33.51 16.44
N LYS A 403 66.36 -32.90 17.14
CA LYS A 403 65.61 -33.56 18.22
C LYS A 403 64.29 -32.84 18.57
N GLU A 404 63.24 -33.67 18.65
CA GLU A 404 61.99 -33.57 19.42
C GLU A 404 62.12 -32.83 20.76
N SER A 405 61.12 -32.31 21.46
CA SER A 405 59.66 -32.14 21.38
C SER A 405 59.30 -31.28 22.62
N VAL A 406 58.21 -30.50 22.61
CA VAL A 406 57.25 -30.38 23.74
C VAL A 406 56.01 -29.63 23.23
N SER A 407 54.86 -30.18 23.61
CA SER A 407 53.50 -29.84 23.22
C SER A 407 52.77 -28.85 24.17
N LYS A 408 51.87 -28.04 23.56
CA LYS A 408 50.61 -27.44 24.07
C LYS A 408 50.67 -26.24 25.06
N PRO A 409 49.56 -25.46 25.24
CA PRO A 409 48.67 -24.83 24.24
C PRO A 409 48.33 -23.34 24.59
N ASN A 410 47.59 -22.66 23.70
CA ASN A 410 46.77 -21.45 23.91
C ASN A 410 47.41 -20.15 24.44
N LYS A 411 47.40 -19.11 23.59
CA LYS A 411 47.09 -17.75 24.04
C LYS A 411 46.19 -17.06 23.01
N ALA A 412 44.89 -17.16 23.27
CA ALA A 412 43.91 -16.24 22.74
C ALA A 412 44.32 -14.82 23.16
N VAL A 413 44.34 -13.91 22.21
CA VAL A 413 44.51 -12.48 22.46
C VAL A 413 43.30 -12.02 23.26
N ALA A 414 43.57 -11.58 24.49
CA ALA A 414 42.59 -11.02 25.40
C ALA A 414 41.95 -9.79 24.76
N SER A 415 40.62 -9.83 24.62
CA SER A 415 39.79 -8.63 24.64
C SER A 415 39.97 -7.96 26.00
N GLU A 416 40.19 -6.65 26.02
CA GLU A 416 40.13 -5.83 27.24
C GLU A 416 38.85 -6.14 28.03
N PRO A 417 38.92 -6.23 29.36
CA PRO A 417 37.73 -6.41 30.17
C PRO A 417 36.89 -5.14 30.07
N ALA A 418 35.68 -5.28 29.52
CA ALA A 418 34.64 -4.28 29.69
C ALA A 418 34.50 -3.99 31.20
N LYS A 419 34.70 -2.73 31.59
CA LYS A 419 34.34 -2.28 32.94
C LYS A 419 32.87 -2.65 33.15
N ASN A 420 32.60 -3.60 34.04
CA ASN A 420 31.26 -3.99 34.44
C ASN A 420 30.72 -2.86 35.33
N ILE A 421 30.21 -1.80 34.70
CA ILE A 421 29.54 -0.70 35.39
C ILE A 421 28.16 -1.23 35.78
N ASN A 422 27.89 -1.36 37.08
CA ASN A 422 26.54 -1.69 37.54
C ASN A 422 25.64 -0.46 37.37
N PHE A 423 24.59 -0.61 36.56
CA PHE A 423 23.62 0.44 36.25
C PHE A 423 22.38 0.38 37.15
N ASP A 424 22.29 -0.54 38.12
CA ASP A 424 21.18 -0.56 39.08
C ASP A 424 21.02 0.81 39.77
N PRO A 425 19.80 1.40 39.78
CA PRO A 425 18.50 0.80 39.46
C PRO A 425 17.97 1.03 38.02
N PHE A 426 18.76 1.57 37.10
CA PHE A 426 18.33 1.92 35.75
C PHE A 426 17.98 0.70 34.89
N ARG A 427 16.85 0.78 34.19
CA ARG A 427 16.42 -0.19 33.18
C ARG A 427 16.56 0.42 31.79
N GLU A 428 17.03 -0.38 30.83
CA GLU A 428 17.10 0.05 29.43
C GLU A 428 15.68 0.19 28.87
N TRP A 429 15.44 1.29 28.16
CA TRP A 429 14.16 1.57 27.52
C TRP A 429 14.03 0.76 26.23
N ILE A 430 13.02 -0.11 26.16
CA ILE A 430 12.69 -0.88 24.96
C ILE A 430 11.51 -0.20 24.26
N SER A 431 11.67 0.23 23.01
CA SER A 431 10.69 1.08 22.30
C SER A 431 9.27 0.51 22.16
N GLU A 432 9.12 -0.80 22.33
CA GLU A 432 7.84 -1.52 22.23
C GLU A 432 7.09 -1.59 23.57
N GLU A 433 7.73 -1.21 24.67
CA GLU A 433 7.17 -1.30 26.01
C GLU A 433 7.06 0.11 26.63
N PRO A 434 5.84 0.58 26.99
CA PRO A 434 5.71 1.83 27.71
C PRO A 434 6.32 1.69 29.10
N PHE A 435 7.03 2.71 29.57
CA PHE A 435 7.42 2.78 30.97
C PHE A 435 6.19 3.10 31.80
N VAL A 436 5.85 2.18 32.70
CA VAL A 436 4.68 2.29 33.55
C VAL A 436 5.12 2.58 34.97
N PHE A 437 4.61 3.68 35.52
CA PHE A 437 4.89 4.12 36.89
C PHE A 437 3.61 4.61 37.56
N ASN A 438 3.60 4.67 38.89
CA ASN A 438 2.44 5.08 39.67
C ASN A 438 2.68 6.43 40.32
N VAL A 439 1.76 7.36 40.13
CA VAL A 439 1.76 8.64 40.83
C VAL A 439 0.43 8.80 41.53
N ASN A 440 0.45 9.03 42.85
CA ASN A 440 -0.76 9.24 43.65
C ASN A 440 -1.83 8.13 43.48
N GLY A 441 -1.39 6.88 43.30
CA GLY A 441 -2.27 5.72 43.10
C GLY A 441 -2.88 5.57 41.70
N GLN A 442 -2.53 6.45 40.75
CA GLN A 442 -2.91 6.33 39.35
C GLN A 442 -1.74 5.83 38.50
N GLN A 443 -2.02 4.83 37.66
CA GLN A 443 -1.04 4.28 36.73
C GLN A 443 -0.87 5.21 35.53
N GLN A 444 0.38 5.56 35.24
CA GLN A 444 0.76 6.40 34.12
C GLN A 444 1.63 5.61 33.16
N LYS A 445 1.47 5.86 31.86
CA LYS A 445 2.31 5.27 30.82
C LYS A 445 3.11 6.36 30.14
N MET A 446 4.43 6.26 30.19
CA MET A 446 5.31 7.13 29.42
C MET A 446 5.87 6.36 28.23
N THR A 447 5.76 6.95 27.05
CA THR A 447 6.34 6.43 25.81
C THR A 447 7.33 7.43 25.24
N PHE A 448 8.39 6.95 24.62
CA PHE A 448 9.32 7.79 23.90
C PHE A 448 8.80 8.05 22.48
N GLY A 449 8.67 9.33 22.11
CA GLY A 449 7.89 9.83 20.98
C GLY A 449 8.45 9.60 19.58
N GLN A 450 9.25 8.55 19.35
CA GLN A 450 9.68 8.18 17.98
C GLN A 450 8.50 7.86 17.04
N ALA A 451 7.30 7.59 17.60
CA ALA A 451 6.07 7.34 16.86
C ALA A 451 5.12 8.56 16.73
N ASN A 452 5.49 9.74 17.26
CA ASN A 452 4.60 10.92 17.32
C ASN A 452 4.98 11.97 16.25
N PRO A 453 4.03 12.59 15.52
CA PRO A 453 4.29 13.59 14.47
C PRO A 453 5.03 14.86 14.92
N THR A 454 5.18 15.10 16.22
CA THR A 454 5.86 16.27 16.81
C THR A 454 7.38 16.14 16.95
N GLY A 455 7.96 14.99 16.57
CA GLY A 455 9.42 14.76 16.54
C GLY A 455 9.95 13.99 17.76
N GLY A 456 11.07 13.28 17.58
CA GLY A 456 11.57 12.27 18.52
C GLY A 456 12.14 12.78 19.85
N LYS A 457 12.15 14.09 20.12
CA LYS A 457 12.65 14.71 21.36
C LYS A 457 11.59 14.76 22.47
N SER A 458 10.53 13.99 22.34
CA SER A 458 9.31 14.14 23.11
C SER A 458 9.01 12.86 23.91
N LEU A 459 8.68 13.00 25.18
CA LEU A 459 8.04 11.97 25.99
C LEU A 459 6.53 12.19 25.93
N VAL A 460 5.77 11.13 25.69
CA VAL A 460 4.31 11.17 25.73
C VAL A 460 3.86 10.46 26.99
N LEU A 461 3.23 11.20 27.89
CA LEU A 461 2.58 10.68 29.08
C LEU A 461 1.11 10.44 28.76
N THR A 462 0.63 9.22 28.99
CA THR A 462 -0.77 8.83 28.80
C THR A 462 -1.36 8.45 30.15
N ASP A 463 -2.42 9.14 30.54
CA ASP A 463 -3.13 8.87 31.80
C ASP A 463 -4.15 7.72 31.67
N SER A 464 -4.86 7.40 32.76
CA SER A 464 -5.89 6.35 32.78
C SER A 464 -7.09 6.64 31.87
N HIS A 465 -7.26 7.87 31.39
CA HIS A 465 -8.31 8.30 30.48
C HIS A 465 -7.82 8.39 29.03
N ASN A 466 -6.59 7.94 28.74
CA ASN A 466 -5.91 8.04 27.45
C ASN A 466 -5.68 9.49 26.98
N ILE A 467 -5.55 10.45 27.89
CA ILE A 467 -5.14 11.80 27.57
C ILE A 467 -3.62 11.82 27.42
N GLU A 468 -3.14 12.24 26.25
CA GLU A 468 -1.72 12.35 25.94
C GLU A 468 -1.18 13.74 26.24
N THR A 469 -0.12 13.82 27.06
CA THR A 469 0.62 15.05 27.35
C THR A 469 2.06 14.89 26.90
N THR A 470 2.59 15.89 26.18
CA THR A 470 3.92 15.81 25.57
C THR A 470 4.94 16.65 26.34
N TYR A 471 6.09 16.06 26.68
CA TYR A 471 7.21 16.72 27.36
C TYR A 471 8.45 16.68 26.48
N GLN A 472 9.15 17.80 26.32
CA GLN A 472 10.37 17.83 25.54
C GLN A 472 11.60 17.52 26.40
N LEU A 473 12.45 16.60 25.93
CA LEU A 473 13.78 16.31 26.49
C LEU A 473 14.77 17.39 26.08
N MET A 474 14.59 18.59 26.62
CA MET A 474 15.47 19.73 26.35
C MET A 474 16.71 19.65 27.25
N ILE A 475 17.87 20.00 26.69
CA ILE A 475 19.08 20.24 27.46
C ILE A 475 19.70 21.53 26.97
N ASP A 476 20.13 22.40 27.89
CA ASP A 476 20.81 23.65 27.58
C ASP A 476 22.30 23.38 27.25
N SER A 477 22.53 22.62 26.18
CA SER A 477 23.87 22.26 25.71
C SER A 477 23.94 22.33 24.19
N LYS A 478 25.09 22.76 23.67
CA LYS A 478 25.40 22.71 22.22
C LYS A 478 25.42 21.28 21.67
N VAL A 479 25.54 20.29 22.54
CA VAL A 479 25.57 18.87 22.18
C VAL A 479 24.33 18.20 22.75
N SER A 480 23.61 17.47 21.91
CA SER A 480 22.40 16.73 22.26
C SER A 480 22.59 15.25 21.89
N PRO A 481 22.02 14.30 22.66
CA PRO A 481 21.97 12.89 22.25
C PRO A 481 20.97 12.67 21.11
N PHE A 482 20.23 13.71 20.72
CA PHE A 482 19.28 13.71 19.62
C PHE A 482 19.83 14.49 18.43
N ASP A 483 19.44 14.11 17.22
CA ASP A 483 19.75 14.82 16.00
C ASP A 483 18.88 16.07 15.80
N GLU A 484 19.03 16.73 14.65
CA GLU A 484 18.28 17.94 14.29
C GLU A 484 16.77 17.70 14.18
N LYS A 485 16.34 16.46 13.89
CA LYS A 485 14.94 16.03 13.80
C LYS A 485 14.38 15.49 15.13
N GLY A 486 15.22 15.44 16.15
CA GLY A 486 14.88 14.92 17.47
C GLY A 486 15.02 13.42 17.64
N VAL A 487 15.57 12.70 16.67
CA VAL A 487 15.78 11.24 16.79
C VAL A 487 17.02 10.98 17.64
N LEU A 488 16.96 9.97 18.53
CA LEU A 488 18.11 9.53 19.32
C LEU A 488 19.25 9.10 18.38
N LYS A 489 20.44 9.70 18.56
CA LYS A 489 21.61 9.45 17.72
C LYS A 489 22.11 8.02 17.88
N GLU A 490 22.61 7.45 16.79
CA GLU A 490 23.21 6.12 16.80
C GLU A 490 24.31 6.01 17.85
N GLY A 491 24.28 4.92 18.63
CA GLY A 491 25.22 4.65 19.71
C GLY A 491 24.74 5.08 21.09
N PHE A 492 23.65 5.86 21.20
CA PHE A 492 22.96 6.13 22.46
C PHE A 492 21.85 5.10 22.73
N SER A 493 21.77 4.62 23.97
CA SER A 493 20.62 3.92 24.53
C SER A 493 19.92 4.81 25.56
N LEU A 494 18.60 4.68 25.67
CA LEU A 494 17.82 5.33 26.72
C LEU A 494 17.63 4.37 27.89
N TYR A 495 17.66 4.92 29.09
CA TYR A 495 17.46 4.22 30.35
C TYR A 495 16.50 5.02 31.22
N HIS A 496 15.78 4.36 32.10
CA HIS A 496 14.86 5.01 33.03
C HIS A 496 14.80 4.30 34.39
N THR A 497 14.38 5.02 35.42
CA THR A 497 14.06 4.48 36.75
C THR A 497 13.13 5.44 37.51
N GLU A 498 12.43 4.90 38.49
CA GLU A 498 11.76 5.66 39.55
C GLU A 498 12.75 5.80 40.72
N TYR A 499 12.85 6.99 41.31
CA TYR A 499 13.73 7.21 42.45
C TYR A 499 13.20 8.36 43.31
N ASP A 500 12.96 8.08 44.60
CA ASP A 500 12.46 9.04 45.58
C ASP A 500 13.65 9.75 46.24
N PHE A 501 13.91 11.01 45.84
CA PHE A 501 15.07 11.75 46.32
C PHE A 501 14.88 12.40 47.70
N ASP A 502 13.66 12.59 48.19
CA ASP A 502 13.39 13.24 49.48
C ASP A 502 12.67 12.32 50.49
N ASP A 503 12.56 11.03 50.17
CA ASP A 503 11.90 9.99 50.96
C ASP A 503 10.44 10.34 51.31
N ASN A 504 9.75 11.11 50.44
CA ASN A 504 8.37 11.55 50.67
C ASN A 504 7.32 10.53 50.23
N GLY A 505 7.74 9.42 49.60
CA GLY A 505 6.88 8.36 49.07
C GLY A 505 6.38 8.59 47.64
N ILE A 506 6.79 9.67 46.97
CA ILE A 506 6.45 10.04 45.59
C ILE A 506 7.75 10.05 44.78
N PRO A 507 8.04 8.99 44.01
CA PRO A 507 9.30 8.93 43.28
C PRO A 507 9.34 9.91 42.11
N GLU A 508 10.51 10.51 41.90
CA GLU A 508 10.84 11.20 40.67
C GLU A 508 11.17 10.20 39.53
N VAL A 509 10.92 10.64 38.29
CA VAL A 509 11.25 9.89 37.09
C VAL A 509 12.61 10.34 36.57
N VAL A 510 13.58 9.44 36.56
CA VAL A 510 14.93 9.70 36.06
C VAL A 510 15.11 9.02 34.70
N ILE A 511 15.51 9.79 33.69
CA ILE A 511 15.77 9.32 32.33
C ILE A 511 17.22 9.61 31.99
N MET A 512 17.90 8.64 31.39
CA MET A 512 19.29 8.77 30.97
C MET A 512 19.48 8.31 29.53
N ALA A 513 20.05 9.15 28.66
CA ALA A 513 20.64 8.72 27.41
C ALA A 513 22.13 8.48 27.62
N LEU A 514 22.65 7.30 27.26
CA LEU A 514 24.05 6.93 27.43
C LEU A 514 24.61 6.33 26.14
N ASN A 515 25.79 6.75 25.70
CA ASN A 515 26.44 6.15 24.54
C ASN A 515 27.60 5.18 24.87
N GLN A 516 28.06 4.46 23.86
CA GLN A 516 29.19 3.52 23.97
C GLN A 516 30.52 4.18 24.32
N THR A 517 30.65 5.51 24.14
CA THR A 517 31.82 6.30 24.56
C THR A 517 31.61 6.94 25.94
N PHE A 518 30.61 6.49 26.69
CA PHE A 518 30.20 6.94 28.02
C PHE A 518 29.58 8.36 28.10
N GLU A 519 29.43 9.11 27.02
CA GLU A 519 28.71 10.38 27.08
C GLU A 519 27.26 10.15 27.54
N SER A 520 26.84 10.89 28.58
CA SER A 520 25.51 10.72 29.18
C SER A 520 24.73 12.03 29.23
N PHE A 521 23.40 11.90 29.19
CA PHE A 521 22.46 12.99 29.32
C PHE A 521 21.37 12.53 30.27
N VAL A 522 21.14 13.27 31.35
CA VAL A 522 20.23 12.89 32.42
C VAL A 522 19.14 13.94 32.56
N TRP A 523 17.90 13.49 32.64
CA TRP A 523 16.73 14.29 32.95
C TRP A 523 16.05 13.75 34.19
N VAL A 524 15.61 14.64 35.07
CA VAL A 524 14.81 14.29 36.25
C VAL A 524 13.50 15.07 36.19
N TYR A 525 12.40 14.33 36.32
CA TYR A 525 11.05 14.87 36.30
C TYR A 525 10.32 14.55 37.60
N SER A 526 9.77 15.58 38.22
CA SER A 526 8.95 15.44 39.42
C SER A 526 7.48 15.46 39.05
N PRO A 527 6.66 14.53 39.56
CA PRO A 527 5.22 14.58 39.36
C PRO A 527 4.61 15.83 40.02
N ALA A 528 3.79 16.57 39.27
CA ALA A 528 3.11 17.77 39.73
C ALA A 528 1.62 17.68 39.39
N SER A 529 0.76 18.05 40.34
CA SER A 529 -0.68 18.14 40.11
C SER A 529 -1.07 19.59 39.90
N GLU A 530 -1.51 19.93 38.68
CA GLU A 530 -2.09 21.23 38.37
C GLU A 530 -3.53 21.02 37.93
N ASN A 531 -4.47 21.68 38.61
CA ASN A 531 -5.91 21.65 38.30
C ASN A 531 -6.53 20.24 38.23
N GLY A 532 -6.02 19.29 39.02
CA GLY A 532 -6.49 17.91 39.02
C GLY A 532 -6.02 17.05 37.85
N SER A 533 -5.22 17.62 36.93
CA SER A 533 -4.50 16.89 35.90
C SER A 533 -3.06 16.63 36.34
N MET A 534 -2.58 15.39 36.13
CA MET A 534 -1.23 14.98 36.48
C MET A 534 -0.26 15.46 35.41
N SER A 535 0.82 16.13 35.81
CA SER A 535 1.85 16.69 34.94
C SER A 535 3.26 16.34 35.44
N LEU A 536 4.27 16.46 34.57
CA LEU A 536 5.68 16.28 34.93
C LEU A 536 6.40 17.64 34.87
N ARG A 537 7.00 18.03 35.99
CA ARG A 537 7.86 19.22 36.08
C ARG A 537 9.31 18.79 35.83
N SER A 538 10.00 19.48 34.92
CA SER A 538 11.43 19.23 34.66
C SER A 538 12.27 19.85 35.78
N ASP A 539 12.85 19.03 36.64
CA ASP A 539 13.62 19.48 37.81
C ASP A 539 15.13 19.51 37.54
N LEU A 540 15.60 18.71 36.57
CA LEU A 540 17.01 18.68 36.19
C LEU A 540 17.20 18.21 34.74
N ALA A 541 18.13 18.83 34.02
CA ALA A 541 18.58 18.37 32.71
C ALA A 541 20.09 18.64 32.59
N LEU A 542 20.91 17.58 32.53
CA LEU A 542 22.36 17.67 32.61
C LEU A 542 23.05 16.79 31.58
N LYS A 543 24.25 17.23 31.19
CA LYS A 543 25.18 16.44 30.38
C LYS A 543 26.26 15.89 31.32
N GLY A 544 26.35 14.58 31.40
CA GLY A 544 27.43 13.86 32.07
C GLY A 544 28.47 13.32 31.09
N MET A 545 29.59 12.85 31.64
CA MET A 545 30.67 12.22 30.87
C MET A 545 30.66 10.68 30.97
N SER A 546 29.95 10.12 31.96
CA SER A 546 29.75 8.67 32.14
C SER A 546 28.43 8.35 32.87
N ALA A 547 28.34 7.20 33.54
CA ALA A 547 27.12 6.76 34.20
C ALA A 547 26.63 7.70 35.31
N ALA A 548 25.33 7.68 35.58
CA ALA A 548 24.70 8.32 36.72
C ALA A 548 24.50 7.32 37.87
N LYS A 549 24.68 7.77 39.10
CA LYS A 549 24.41 6.99 40.31
C LYS A 549 23.46 7.74 41.22
N LEU A 550 22.44 7.05 41.71
CA LEU A 550 21.42 7.58 42.62
C LEU A 550 21.75 7.08 44.03
N VAL A 551 21.97 7.99 44.99
CA VAL A 551 22.33 7.64 46.38
C VAL A 551 21.73 8.64 47.36
N GLY A 552 20.84 8.18 48.25
CA GLY A 552 20.10 9.05 49.17
C GLY A 552 19.39 10.15 48.39
N ASN A 553 19.51 11.40 48.83
CA ASN A 553 18.98 12.56 48.14
C ASN A 553 19.87 13.13 47.02
N THR A 554 20.80 12.33 46.48
CA THR A 554 21.80 12.84 45.52
C THR A 554 21.82 12.08 44.20
N LEU A 555 21.99 12.84 43.11
CA LEU A 555 22.35 12.37 41.78
C LEU A 555 23.85 12.64 41.57
N LYS A 556 24.62 11.58 41.37
CA LYS A 556 26.06 11.65 41.12
C LYS A 556 26.37 11.29 39.66
N LEU A 557 26.91 12.24 38.91
CA LEU A 557 27.41 12.03 37.55
C LEU A 557 28.90 11.66 37.63
N LEU A 558 29.26 10.47 37.15
CA LEU A 558 30.64 10.00 37.13
C LEU A 558 31.36 10.54 35.90
N GLY A 559 32.66 10.84 36.01
CA GLY A 559 33.54 11.24 34.90
C GLY A 559 34.68 10.25 34.65
N ASP A 560 35.29 10.36 33.48
CA ASP A 560 36.24 9.38 32.90
C ASP A 560 37.53 9.19 33.72
N GLN A 561 37.85 10.16 34.58
CA GLN A 561 39.05 10.20 35.43
C GLN A 561 38.76 10.08 36.94
N GLY A 562 37.57 9.60 37.32
CA GLY A 562 37.16 9.48 38.73
C GLY A 562 36.71 10.78 39.39
N GLN A 563 36.67 11.88 38.63
CA GLN A 563 35.94 13.09 38.99
C GLN A 563 34.44 12.80 38.97
N SER A 564 33.69 13.44 39.85
CA SER A 564 32.23 13.29 39.89
C SER A 564 31.57 14.59 40.27
N GLU A 565 30.48 14.91 39.60
CA GLU A 565 29.60 16.01 40.01
C GLU A 565 28.43 15.44 40.79
N THR A 566 28.14 16.04 41.95
CA THR A 566 27.03 15.62 42.81
C THR A 566 25.99 16.73 42.85
N TYR A 567 24.74 16.37 42.61
CA TYR A 567 23.59 17.25 42.71
C TYR A 567 22.72 16.73 43.84
N ALA A 568 22.53 17.53 44.90
CA ALA A 568 21.65 17.19 46.01
C ALA A 568 20.26 17.75 45.77
N TYR A 569 19.24 16.94 45.96
CA TYR A 569 17.85 17.37 45.94
C TYR A 569 17.50 17.95 47.32
N LEU A 570 17.28 19.26 47.36
CA LEU A 570 17.03 20.04 48.57
C LEU A 570 15.90 21.02 48.29
N ASN A 571 14.89 21.06 49.16
CA ASN A 571 13.74 21.96 49.00
C ASN A 571 13.08 21.87 47.61
N GLN A 572 12.90 20.65 47.09
CA GLN A 572 12.30 20.37 45.77
C GLN A 572 13.09 20.93 44.58
N GLN A 573 14.41 21.13 44.74
CA GLN A 573 15.30 21.60 43.68
C GLN A 573 16.66 20.90 43.76
N PHE A 574 17.28 20.65 42.61
CA PHE A 574 18.64 20.13 42.56
C PHE A 574 19.67 21.25 42.69
N VAL A 575 20.54 21.12 43.69
CA VAL A 575 21.65 22.05 43.96
C VAL A 575 22.97 21.31 43.75
N LYS A 576 23.84 21.86 42.89
CA LYS A 576 25.20 21.36 42.67
C LYS A 576 26.02 21.53 43.97
N GLN A 577 26.63 20.45 44.43
CA GLN A 577 27.48 20.39 45.64
C GLN A 577 28.94 20.66 45.35
#